data_AF-A0A644WMA0-F1
#
_entry.id   AF-A0A644WMA0-F1
#
_cell.length_a   1.000
_cell.length_b   1.000
_cell.length_c   1.000
_cell.angle_alpha   90.00
_cell.angle_beta   90.00
_cell.angle_gamma   90.00
#
_symmetry.space_group_name_H-M   'P 1'
#
loop_
_entity.id
_entity.type
_entity.pdbx_description
1 polymer ?
#
loop_
_entity_poly.entity_id
_entity_poly.type
_entity_poly.pdbx_seq_one_letter_code
_entity_poly.pdbx_strand_id
1 'polypeptide(L)'
;MNLNDKIKSENVDLSLYGGTTDQISVDGKLYGIPFRSDFWVVFYNKDVFDKAGVAYPDNDMTFAEYDALARKMTSGVGAAKVYGAHYHTWRSAVQLFGILDGKNTIVDGTYNFLKPYYEMVLSQQKDGIVQNYATLKTSSTHYSGVFYNNSVAMMNMGSWFIATLISQIEQGKTEVKNWGLVKYPHAEGVPAGTTLGTITSLGVSNASKKKDAAFDFVKFVTGPEGAQIIAKTGTIPSIKDSEVVKIIASKPGFPSDQGSRDALQVAKTYLEMPLHERAGEIEVVLNQVHDEIMTNNISIDAGLAKMNDQVQKILAK
;
A
#
# COMPACT_ATOMS: atom_id res chain seq x y z
N MET A 1 -5.38 -2.82 -25.50
CA MET A 1 -4.75 -2.75 -26.82
C MET A 1 -3.39 -2.10 -26.65
N ASN A 2 -2.45 -2.28 -27.57
CA ASN A 2 -1.20 -1.50 -27.57
C ASN A 2 -1.53 -0.02 -27.78
N LEU A 3 -0.98 0.87 -26.94
CA LEU A 3 -1.23 2.31 -26.98
C LEU A 3 -0.11 3.11 -27.69
N ASN A 4 1.02 2.49 -28.03
CA ASN A 4 2.19 3.20 -28.58
C ASN A 4 1.86 4.08 -29.80
N ASP A 5 1.10 3.56 -30.76
CA ASP A 5 0.75 4.32 -31.97
C ASP A 5 -0.12 5.54 -31.64
N LYS A 6 -1.06 5.39 -30.70
CA LYS A 6 -1.92 6.48 -30.25
C LYS A 6 -1.14 7.52 -29.46
N ILE A 7 -0.27 7.10 -28.56
CA ILE A 7 0.65 7.98 -27.81
C ILE A 7 1.47 8.83 -28.77
N LYS A 8 2.04 8.20 -29.82
CA LYS A 8 2.83 8.88 -30.84
C LYS A 8 1.98 9.84 -31.68
N SER A 9 0.82 9.42 -32.18
CA SER A 9 -0.02 10.26 -33.05
C SER A 9 -0.62 11.46 -32.31
N GLU A 10 -0.90 11.30 -31.02
CA GLU A 10 -1.53 12.31 -30.16
C GLU A 10 -0.53 13.16 -29.36
N ASN A 11 0.78 12.97 -29.62
CA ASN A 11 1.89 13.64 -28.94
C ASN A 11 1.78 13.61 -27.40
N VAL A 12 1.45 12.44 -26.85
CA VAL A 12 1.41 12.27 -25.39
C VAL A 12 2.84 12.26 -24.85
N ASP A 13 3.15 13.22 -23.98
CA ASP A 13 4.47 13.36 -23.38
C ASP A 13 4.66 12.37 -22.22
N LEU A 14 5.37 11.27 -22.48
CA LEU A 14 5.66 10.26 -21.47
C LEU A 14 6.77 10.68 -20.49
N SER A 15 7.53 11.75 -20.77
CA SER A 15 8.60 12.20 -19.88
C SER A 15 8.06 12.66 -18.52
N LEU A 16 6.80 13.12 -18.49
CA LEU A 16 6.07 13.54 -17.30
C LEU A 16 5.93 12.45 -16.22
N TYR A 17 6.07 11.18 -16.60
CA TYR A 17 5.94 10.05 -15.67
C TYR A 17 7.28 9.61 -15.07
N GLY A 18 8.40 10.27 -15.40
CA GLY A 18 9.70 10.01 -14.79
C GLY A 18 10.17 8.56 -14.92
N GLY A 19 9.98 7.94 -16.09
CA GLY A 19 10.36 6.55 -16.37
C GLY A 19 9.38 5.49 -15.85
N THR A 20 8.29 5.89 -15.16
CA THR A 20 7.25 4.94 -14.69
C THR A 20 6.63 4.15 -15.85
N THR A 21 6.44 4.79 -17.00
CA THR A 21 5.90 4.15 -18.22
C THR A 21 6.83 3.08 -18.78
N ASP A 22 8.14 3.24 -18.62
CA ASP A 22 9.13 2.25 -19.07
C ASP A 22 9.08 1.01 -18.15
N GLN A 23 8.89 1.22 -16.84
CA GLN A 23 8.78 0.15 -15.86
C GLN A 23 7.52 -0.72 -16.02
N ILE A 24 6.49 -0.22 -16.70
CA ILE A 24 5.23 -0.95 -16.94
C ILE A 24 5.05 -1.36 -18.41
N SER A 25 6.07 -1.15 -19.25
CA SER A 25 6.08 -1.59 -20.64
C SER A 25 6.45 -3.08 -20.75
N VAL A 26 5.76 -3.79 -21.63
CA VAL A 26 6.02 -5.21 -21.92
C VAL A 26 6.48 -5.33 -23.37
N ASP A 27 7.71 -5.83 -23.59
CA ASP A 27 8.34 -5.92 -24.92
C ASP A 27 8.31 -4.61 -25.70
N GLY A 28 8.57 -3.48 -25.01
CA GLY A 28 8.52 -2.13 -25.58
C GLY A 28 7.12 -1.63 -25.93
N LYS A 29 6.06 -2.33 -25.52
CA LYS A 29 4.65 -1.95 -25.74
C LYS A 29 4.01 -1.49 -24.44
N LEU A 30 3.35 -0.34 -24.50
CA LEU A 30 2.59 0.21 -23.40
C LEU A 30 1.10 -0.10 -23.59
N TYR A 31 0.49 -0.76 -22.62
CA TYR A 31 -0.92 -1.20 -22.68
C TYR A 31 -1.86 -0.37 -21.81
N GLY A 32 -1.30 0.48 -20.95
CA GLY A 32 -2.02 1.45 -20.13
C GLY A 32 -1.11 2.61 -19.77
N ILE A 33 -1.69 3.80 -19.62
CA ILE A 33 -0.96 4.99 -19.17
C ILE A 33 -1.27 5.18 -17.67
N PRO A 34 -0.25 5.37 -16.83
CA PRO A 34 -0.46 5.43 -15.39
C PRO A 34 -1.09 6.77 -15.00
N PHE A 35 -2.14 6.75 -14.18
CA PHE A 35 -2.77 7.98 -13.68
C PHE A 35 -2.50 8.22 -12.20
N ARG A 36 -2.21 7.16 -11.44
CA ARG A 36 -1.99 7.21 -10.00
C ARG A 36 -0.78 6.37 -9.59
N SER A 37 -0.01 6.89 -8.64
CA SER A 37 1.17 6.24 -8.06
C SER A 37 1.04 6.29 -6.55
N ASP A 38 0.52 5.22 -5.96
CA ASP A 38 0.37 5.13 -4.51
C ASP A 38 1.55 4.42 -3.87
N PHE A 39 1.80 4.73 -2.61
CA PHE A 39 2.81 4.05 -1.80
C PHE A 39 2.32 3.81 -0.38
N TRP A 40 2.96 2.87 0.31
CA TRP A 40 2.61 2.54 1.68
C TRP A 40 3.17 3.54 2.68
N VAL A 41 2.35 3.84 3.68
CA VAL A 41 2.63 4.68 4.85
C VAL A 41 2.01 4.04 6.08
N VAL A 42 2.22 4.62 7.26
CA VAL A 42 1.46 4.27 8.46
C VAL A 42 0.54 5.42 8.82
N PHE A 43 -0.75 5.13 8.88
CA PHE A 43 -1.76 6.02 9.44
C PHE A 43 -1.79 5.81 10.95
N TYR A 44 -1.87 6.88 11.73
CA TYR A 44 -2.04 6.79 13.17
C TYR A 44 -3.13 7.72 13.69
N ASN A 45 -3.74 7.31 14.81
CA ASN A 45 -4.86 7.99 15.42
C ASN A 45 -4.41 8.76 16.66
N LYS A 46 -4.35 10.09 16.56
CA LYS A 46 -3.79 10.96 17.60
C LYS A 46 -4.57 10.88 18.91
N ASP A 47 -5.90 10.77 18.85
CA ASP A 47 -6.73 10.68 20.05
C ASP A 47 -6.37 9.45 20.90
N VAL A 48 -6.03 8.34 20.24
CA VAL A 48 -5.60 7.11 20.93
C VAL A 48 -4.22 7.28 21.58
N PHE A 49 -3.29 7.96 20.91
CA PHE A 49 -1.96 8.27 21.44
C PHE A 49 -2.01 9.26 22.61
N ASP A 50 -2.78 10.34 22.46
CA ASP A 50 -2.96 11.38 23.47
C ASP A 50 -3.56 10.80 24.75
N LYS A 51 -4.60 9.96 24.60
CA LYS A 51 -5.24 9.27 25.73
C LYS A 51 -4.28 8.33 26.46
N ALA A 52 -3.34 7.71 25.74
CA ALA A 52 -2.33 6.82 26.32
C ALA A 52 -1.12 7.58 26.90
N GLY A 53 -0.98 8.88 26.62
CA GLY A 53 0.21 9.66 26.99
C GLY A 53 1.48 9.16 26.29
N VAL A 54 1.35 8.60 25.09
CA VAL A 54 2.46 8.06 24.30
C VAL A 54 2.77 9.01 23.14
N ALA A 55 4.05 9.30 22.91
CA ALA A 55 4.48 10.11 21.78
C ALA A 55 4.04 9.47 20.45
N TYR A 56 3.69 10.31 19.47
CA TYR A 56 3.36 9.88 18.12
C TYR A 56 4.54 9.14 17.46
N PRO A 57 4.26 8.24 16.49
CA PRO A 57 5.32 7.58 15.75
C PRO A 57 6.16 8.62 14.98
N ASP A 58 7.44 8.30 14.76
CA ASP A 58 8.35 9.12 13.97
C ASP A 58 8.42 8.64 12.51
N ASN A 59 8.95 9.48 11.63
CA ASN A 59 9.22 9.17 10.23
C ASN A 59 10.45 8.28 10.04
N ASP A 60 11.30 8.15 11.05
CA ASP A 60 12.40 7.20 11.14
C ASP A 60 12.02 6.15 12.19
N MET A 61 11.44 5.04 11.73
CA MET A 61 10.93 3.97 12.58
C MET A 61 11.26 2.61 11.95
N THR A 62 12.01 1.80 12.68
CA THR A 62 12.32 0.43 12.28
C THR A 62 11.11 -0.49 12.48
N PHE A 63 11.12 -1.67 11.86
CA PHE A 63 10.09 -2.69 12.12
C PHE A 63 10.04 -3.13 13.59
N ALA A 64 11.19 -3.17 14.27
CA ALA A 64 11.26 -3.52 15.68
C ALA A 64 10.60 -2.44 16.56
N GLU A 65 10.84 -1.16 16.27
CA GLU A 65 10.18 -0.05 16.95
C GLU A 65 8.69 0.00 16.66
N TYR A 66 8.27 -0.30 15.42
CA TYR A 66 6.86 -0.41 15.06
C TYR A 66 6.14 -1.51 15.86
N ASP A 67 6.73 -2.71 15.99
CA ASP A 67 6.18 -3.78 16.83
C ASP A 67 6.11 -3.37 18.30
N ALA A 68 7.19 -2.80 18.84
CA ALA A 68 7.23 -2.34 20.22
C ALA A 68 6.16 -1.27 20.51
N LEU A 69 5.98 -0.32 19.58
CA LEU A 69 4.98 0.73 19.70
C LEU A 69 3.55 0.16 19.61
N ALA A 70 3.29 -0.77 18.68
CA ALA A 70 2.01 -1.45 18.59
C ALA A 70 1.69 -2.19 19.91
N ARG A 71 2.66 -2.91 20.48
CA ARG A 71 2.49 -3.57 21.78
C ARG A 71 2.18 -2.57 22.89
N LYS A 72 2.92 -1.47 22.96
CA LYS A 72 2.72 -0.41 23.95
C LYS A 72 1.35 0.26 23.86
N MET A 73 0.84 0.44 22.64
CA MET A 73 -0.44 1.11 22.39
C MET A 73 -1.66 0.20 22.62
N THR A 74 -1.46 -1.11 22.71
CA THR A 74 -2.55 -2.05 22.92
C THR A 74 -3.05 -1.97 24.36
N SER A 75 -4.35 -1.72 24.53
CA SER A 75 -4.95 -1.56 25.86
C SER A 75 -6.44 -1.90 25.85
N GLY A 76 -7.04 -1.98 27.05
CA GLY A 76 -8.46 -2.25 27.21
C GLY A 76 -8.91 -3.66 26.79
N VAL A 77 -10.20 -3.92 26.95
CA VAL A 77 -10.86 -5.21 26.65
C VAL A 77 -12.29 -4.96 26.14
N GLY A 78 -12.87 -5.95 25.46
CA GLY A 78 -14.25 -5.88 24.97
C GLY A 78 -14.49 -4.65 24.07
N ALA A 79 -15.57 -3.92 24.32
CA ALA A 79 -15.91 -2.71 23.57
C ALA A 79 -14.91 -1.54 23.76
N ALA A 80 -14.11 -1.55 24.83
CA ALA A 80 -13.09 -0.55 25.10
C ALA A 80 -11.69 -0.96 24.61
N LYS A 81 -11.59 -2.07 23.86
CA LYS A 81 -10.33 -2.57 23.32
C LYS A 81 -9.74 -1.58 22.31
N VAL A 82 -8.47 -1.26 22.50
CA VAL A 82 -7.61 -0.58 21.53
C VAL A 82 -6.58 -1.60 21.05
N TYR A 83 -6.53 -1.81 19.74
CA TYR A 83 -5.46 -2.55 19.08
C TYR A 83 -4.32 -1.58 18.74
N GLY A 84 -3.09 -1.99 19.01
CA GLY A 84 -1.93 -1.15 18.72
C GLY A 84 -1.63 -1.00 17.24
N ALA A 85 -1.93 -2.03 16.47
CA ALA A 85 -1.82 -2.00 15.02
C ALA A 85 -3.00 -2.73 14.35
N HIS A 86 -3.19 -2.48 13.06
CA HIS A 86 -4.07 -3.25 12.20
C HIS A 86 -3.39 -3.54 10.88
N TYR A 87 -3.45 -4.81 10.46
CA TYR A 87 -3.08 -5.25 9.12
C TYR A 87 -4.35 -5.72 8.41
N HIS A 88 -4.57 -5.20 7.21
CA HIS A 88 -5.64 -5.74 6.38
C HIS A 88 -5.32 -7.17 5.93
N THR A 89 -6.32 -7.89 5.44
CA THR A 89 -6.20 -9.32 5.11
C THR A 89 -5.48 -9.60 3.78
N TRP A 90 -4.88 -8.58 3.18
CA TRP A 90 -4.04 -8.76 2.00
C TRP A 90 -2.66 -9.24 2.42
N ARG A 91 -2.09 -10.15 1.61
CA ARG A 91 -0.70 -10.59 1.82
C ARG A 91 0.29 -9.44 1.86
N SER A 92 0.01 -8.35 1.14
CA SER A 92 0.86 -7.16 1.08
C SER A 92 1.03 -6.47 2.44
N ALA A 93 0.02 -6.52 3.31
CA ALA A 93 0.13 -5.94 4.65
C ALA A 93 1.20 -6.60 5.52
N VAL A 94 1.65 -7.82 5.17
CA VAL A 94 2.73 -8.56 5.83
C VAL A 94 3.98 -8.68 4.95
N GLN A 95 3.81 -9.16 3.71
CA GLN A 95 4.94 -9.56 2.86
C GLN A 95 5.77 -8.37 2.36
N LEU A 96 5.19 -7.18 2.25
CA LEU A 96 5.91 -6.01 1.76
C LEU A 96 7.08 -5.61 2.68
N PHE A 97 6.98 -5.89 3.99
CA PHE A 97 8.09 -5.66 4.90
C PHE A 97 9.36 -6.42 4.49
N GLY A 98 9.22 -7.62 3.92
CA GLY A 98 10.35 -8.48 3.53
C GLY A 98 10.98 -8.17 2.20
N ILE A 99 10.40 -7.30 1.38
CA ILE A 99 10.98 -6.87 0.10
C ILE A 99 11.43 -5.40 0.12
N LEU A 100 11.25 -4.71 1.24
CA LEU A 100 11.53 -3.28 1.38
C LEU A 100 13.02 -2.95 1.22
N ASP A 101 13.92 -3.88 1.52
CA ASP A 101 15.37 -3.68 1.37
C ASP A 101 15.83 -3.80 -0.10
N GLY A 102 14.95 -4.24 -1.00
CA GLY A 102 15.22 -4.43 -2.42
C GLY A 102 16.15 -5.59 -2.76
N LYS A 103 16.47 -6.46 -1.79
CA LYS A 103 17.29 -7.65 -2.05
C LYS A 103 16.49 -8.81 -2.61
N ASN A 104 15.19 -8.81 -2.36
CA ASN A 104 14.26 -9.81 -2.85
C ASN A 104 13.01 -9.14 -3.45
N THR A 105 12.29 -9.88 -4.28
CA THR A 105 10.98 -9.53 -4.81
C THR A 105 9.99 -10.67 -4.59
N ILE A 106 8.70 -10.37 -4.70
CA ILE A 106 7.67 -11.41 -4.62
C ILE A 106 7.67 -12.38 -5.81
N VAL A 107 8.42 -12.10 -6.89
CA VAL A 107 8.50 -12.96 -8.08
C VAL A 107 9.78 -13.79 -8.15
N ASP A 108 10.63 -13.75 -7.11
CA ASP A 108 11.93 -14.45 -7.10
C ASP A 108 11.83 -15.98 -7.05
N GLY A 109 10.72 -16.52 -6.52
CA GLY A 109 10.52 -17.96 -6.34
C GLY A 109 11.19 -18.56 -5.10
N THR A 110 11.79 -17.74 -4.23
CA THR A 110 12.27 -18.15 -2.91
C THR A 110 11.80 -17.16 -1.85
N TYR A 111 11.24 -17.62 -0.74
CA TYR A 111 10.44 -16.78 0.18
C TYR A 111 10.84 -16.88 1.65
N ASN A 112 11.96 -17.55 1.97
CA ASN A 112 12.40 -17.73 3.36
C ASN A 112 12.64 -16.39 4.09
N PHE A 113 12.96 -15.33 3.34
CA PHE A 113 13.13 -13.97 3.87
C PHE A 113 11.85 -13.39 4.48
N LEU A 114 10.67 -13.95 4.18
CA LEU A 114 9.38 -13.51 4.75
C LEU A 114 9.17 -14.01 6.19
N LYS A 115 9.94 -14.99 6.66
CA LYS A 115 9.71 -15.65 7.95
C LYS A 115 9.62 -14.68 9.13
N PRO A 116 10.55 -13.73 9.34
CA PRO A 116 10.50 -12.83 10.50
C PRO A 116 9.23 -11.98 10.55
N TYR A 117 8.69 -11.60 9.39
CA TYR A 117 7.52 -10.75 9.29
C TYR A 117 6.22 -11.50 9.57
N TYR A 118 6.12 -12.76 9.12
CA TYR A 118 5.03 -13.63 9.54
C TYR A 118 5.10 -13.93 11.04
N GLU A 119 6.30 -14.17 11.59
CA GLU A 119 6.50 -14.40 13.03
C GLU A 119 6.06 -13.19 13.86
N MET A 120 6.46 -11.98 13.46
CA MET A 120 6.05 -10.73 14.10
C MET A 120 4.52 -10.58 14.11
N VAL A 121 3.87 -10.65 12.95
CA VAL A 121 2.42 -10.41 12.84
C VAL A 121 1.61 -11.52 13.52
N LEU A 122 2.02 -12.79 13.41
CA LEU A 122 1.34 -13.88 14.12
C LEU A 122 1.55 -13.81 15.64
N SER A 123 2.70 -13.35 16.12
CA SER A 123 2.90 -13.06 17.55
C SER A 123 1.99 -11.92 18.00
N GLN A 124 1.92 -10.81 17.26
CA GLN A 124 1.00 -9.72 17.56
C GLN A 124 -0.46 -10.17 17.59
N GLN A 125 -0.86 -11.05 16.67
CA GLN A 125 -2.20 -11.64 16.65
C GLN A 125 -2.45 -12.51 17.89
N LYS A 126 -1.50 -13.38 18.24
CA LYS A 126 -1.59 -14.25 19.43
C LYS A 126 -1.72 -13.44 20.72
N ASP A 127 -0.98 -12.35 20.80
CA ASP A 127 -0.91 -11.48 21.99
C ASP A 127 -2.07 -10.45 22.03
N GLY A 128 -2.97 -10.47 21.03
CA GLY A 128 -4.12 -9.57 20.95
C GLY A 128 -3.75 -8.10 20.69
N ILE A 129 -2.59 -7.87 20.09
CA ILE A 129 -2.07 -6.55 19.68
C ILE A 129 -2.76 -6.08 18.40
N VAL A 130 -3.04 -7.03 17.50
CA VAL A 130 -3.82 -6.83 16.29
C VAL A 130 -5.03 -7.74 16.25
N GLN A 131 -6.01 -7.42 15.42
CA GLN A 131 -7.18 -8.26 15.21
C GLN A 131 -6.80 -9.58 14.54
N ASN A 132 -7.56 -10.62 14.85
CA ASN A 132 -7.36 -11.95 14.25
C ASN A 132 -7.74 -11.96 12.76
N TYR A 133 -6.82 -12.44 11.92
CA TYR A 133 -6.97 -12.57 10.48
C TYR A 133 -8.20 -13.39 10.06
N ALA A 134 -8.42 -14.55 10.68
CA ALA A 134 -9.56 -15.42 10.37
C ALA A 134 -10.88 -14.72 10.71
N THR A 135 -10.95 -13.98 11.82
CA THR A 135 -12.10 -13.15 12.14
C THR A 135 -12.33 -12.10 11.07
N LEU A 136 -11.31 -11.31 10.69
CA LEU A 136 -11.42 -10.28 9.66
C LEU A 136 -11.89 -10.82 8.30
N LYS A 137 -11.36 -11.98 7.88
CA LYS A 137 -11.77 -12.65 6.62
C LYS A 137 -13.21 -13.14 6.68
N THR A 138 -13.58 -13.84 7.75
CA THR A 138 -14.93 -14.43 7.89
C THR A 138 -16.02 -13.37 8.00
N SER A 139 -15.75 -12.26 8.70
CA SER A 139 -16.67 -11.12 8.79
C SER A 139 -16.62 -10.19 7.59
N SER A 140 -15.74 -10.43 6.61
CA SER A 140 -15.49 -9.55 5.46
C SER A 140 -15.23 -8.10 5.90
N THR A 141 -14.54 -7.91 7.03
CA THR A 141 -14.30 -6.60 7.61
C THR A 141 -13.21 -5.87 6.82
N HIS A 142 -13.60 -4.75 6.20
CA HIS A 142 -12.67 -3.87 5.50
C HIS A 142 -11.85 -3.03 6.50
N TYR A 143 -10.57 -2.80 6.20
CA TYR A 143 -9.65 -2.06 7.06
C TYR A 143 -10.15 -0.67 7.44
N SER A 144 -10.85 -0.01 6.50
CA SER A 144 -11.37 1.33 6.72
C SER A 144 -12.38 1.37 7.86
N GLY A 145 -13.30 0.39 7.92
CA GLY A 145 -14.30 0.31 8.99
C GLY A 145 -13.66 0.05 10.35
N VAL A 146 -12.55 -0.70 10.40
CA VAL A 146 -11.78 -0.89 11.63
C VAL A 146 -11.17 0.44 12.08
N PHE A 147 -10.46 1.12 11.18
CA PHE A 147 -9.79 2.38 11.52
C PHE A 147 -10.81 3.44 11.93
N TYR A 148 -11.95 3.54 11.25
CA TYR A 148 -12.96 4.56 11.51
C TYR A 148 -13.57 4.53 12.91
N ASN A 149 -13.51 3.38 13.59
CA ASN A 149 -14.14 3.16 14.88
C ASN A 149 -13.26 3.57 16.08
N ASN A 150 -12.15 4.28 15.85
CA ASN A 150 -11.27 4.81 16.92
C ASN A 150 -10.73 3.70 17.86
N SER A 151 -10.59 2.47 17.35
CA SER A 151 -10.14 1.29 18.13
C SER A 151 -8.77 0.76 17.70
N VAL A 152 -8.08 1.49 16.83
CA VAL A 152 -6.75 1.15 16.31
C VAL A 152 -5.82 2.35 16.43
N ALA A 153 -4.64 2.15 17.02
CA ALA A 153 -3.64 3.19 17.15
C ALA A 153 -2.90 3.45 15.83
N MET A 154 -2.47 2.39 15.12
CA MET A 154 -1.72 2.47 13.86
C MET A 154 -2.23 1.50 12.80
N MET A 155 -2.15 1.86 11.52
CA MET A 155 -2.50 0.99 10.41
C MET A 155 -1.55 1.22 9.24
N ASN A 156 -0.87 0.17 8.80
CA ASN A 156 -0.08 0.22 7.57
C ASN A 156 -1.03 0.14 6.37
N MET A 157 -0.99 1.13 5.47
CA MET A 157 -1.89 1.18 4.32
C MET A 157 -1.34 2.08 3.23
N GLY A 158 -1.81 1.93 2.00
CA GLY A 158 -1.43 2.82 0.91
C GLY A 158 -2.00 4.23 1.04
N SER A 159 -1.30 5.17 0.41
CA SER A 159 -1.62 6.60 0.34
C SER A 159 -3.02 6.90 -0.20
N TRP A 160 -3.63 5.99 -0.96
CA TRP A 160 -5.04 6.12 -1.41
C TRP A 160 -6.03 6.30 -0.23
N PHE A 161 -5.67 5.83 0.96
CA PHE A 161 -6.53 5.97 2.14
C PHE A 161 -6.58 7.41 2.67
N ILE A 162 -5.65 8.30 2.30
CA ILE A 162 -5.67 9.74 2.65
C ILE A 162 -6.97 10.39 2.14
N ALA A 163 -7.22 10.29 0.84
CA ALA A 163 -8.43 10.84 0.20
C ALA A 163 -9.71 10.23 0.80
N THR A 164 -9.67 8.92 1.06
CA THR A 164 -10.80 8.19 1.63
C THR A 164 -11.13 8.67 3.04
N LEU A 165 -10.13 8.77 3.91
CA LEU A 165 -10.30 9.19 5.30
C LEU A 165 -10.75 10.65 5.39
N ILE A 166 -10.14 11.56 4.63
CA ILE A 166 -10.60 12.97 4.56
C ILE A 166 -12.08 13.03 4.16
N SER A 167 -12.48 12.29 3.12
CA SER A 167 -13.87 12.27 2.67
C SER A 167 -14.83 11.71 3.72
N GLN A 168 -14.43 10.70 4.51
CA GLN A 168 -15.26 10.18 5.60
C GLN A 168 -15.36 11.16 6.77
N ILE A 169 -14.29 11.91 7.08
CA ILE A 169 -14.30 12.96 8.09
C ILE A 169 -15.27 14.07 7.69
N GLU A 170 -15.20 14.55 6.45
CA GLU A 170 -16.11 15.57 5.89
C GLU A 170 -17.58 15.13 5.95
N GLN A 171 -17.84 13.84 5.71
CA GLN A 171 -19.18 13.26 5.78
C GLN A 171 -19.63 12.90 7.22
N GLY A 172 -18.78 13.06 8.22
CA GLY A 172 -19.07 12.67 9.61
C GLY A 172 -19.26 11.16 9.80
N LYS A 173 -18.65 10.34 8.95
CA LYS A 173 -18.80 8.87 8.91
C LYS A 173 -17.69 8.12 9.65
N THR A 174 -16.83 8.83 10.37
CA THR A 174 -15.75 8.25 11.16
C THR A 174 -15.59 8.98 12.49
N GLU A 175 -15.24 8.20 13.51
CA GLU A 175 -14.86 8.71 14.84
C GLU A 175 -13.42 9.26 14.83
N VAL A 176 -12.59 8.89 13.85
CA VAL A 176 -11.19 9.34 13.75
C VAL A 176 -11.12 10.66 13.01
N LYS A 177 -11.07 11.75 13.77
CA LYS A 177 -10.94 13.12 13.25
C LYS A 177 -9.53 13.66 13.41
N ASN A 178 -8.83 13.25 14.46
CA ASN A 178 -7.46 13.64 14.76
C ASN A 178 -6.52 12.49 14.39
N TRP A 179 -5.88 12.61 13.22
CA TRP A 179 -5.01 11.59 12.68
C TRP A 179 -3.72 12.18 12.15
N GLY A 180 -2.77 11.31 11.81
CA GLY A 180 -1.54 11.66 11.15
C GLY A 180 -1.00 10.53 10.29
N LEU A 181 0.10 10.82 9.60
CA LEU A 181 0.85 9.91 8.76
C LEU A 181 2.31 9.90 9.21
N VAL A 182 2.93 8.74 9.11
CA VAL A 182 4.40 8.62 9.08
C VAL A 182 4.83 7.76 7.91
N LYS A 183 6.10 7.88 7.53
CA LYS A 183 6.74 7.01 6.55
C LYS A 183 6.55 5.54 6.90
N TYR A 184 6.63 4.69 5.88
CA TYR A 184 6.59 3.24 6.11
C TYR A 184 7.78 2.81 6.98
N PRO A 185 7.57 1.93 7.97
CA PRO A 185 8.66 1.45 8.79
C PRO A 185 9.66 0.68 7.94
N HIS A 186 10.92 0.67 8.37
CA HIS A 186 12.01 0.11 7.59
C HIS A 186 12.80 -0.99 8.30
N ALA A 187 13.54 -1.77 7.52
CA ALA A 187 14.54 -2.68 8.08
C ALA A 187 15.79 -1.92 8.52
N GLU A 188 16.57 -2.53 9.40
CA GLU A 188 17.90 -2.04 9.77
C GLU A 188 18.78 -1.82 8.53
N GLY A 189 19.44 -0.66 8.46
CA GLY A 189 20.29 -0.28 7.33
C GLY A 189 19.54 0.10 6.04
N VAL A 190 18.21 0.13 6.04
CA VAL A 190 17.40 0.67 4.95
C VAL A 190 17.03 2.13 5.29
N PRO A 191 17.21 3.10 4.37
CA PRO A 191 16.85 4.49 4.64
C PRO A 191 15.35 4.67 4.94
N ALA A 192 15.03 5.45 5.97
CA ALA A 192 13.67 5.88 6.28
C ALA A 192 12.98 6.53 5.07
N GLY A 193 11.73 6.14 4.80
CA GLY A 193 11.00 6.58 3.60
C GLY A 193 11.27 5.75 2.35
N THR A 194 12.07 4.68 2.46
CA THR A 194 11.93 3.56 1.53
C THR A 194 10.54 2.96 1.71
N THR A 195 9.83 2.69 0.62
CA THR A 195 8.47 2.17 0.65
C THR A 195 8.19 1.29 -0.58
N LEU A 196 7.02 0.67 -0.62
CA LEU A 196 6.50 -0.10 -1.74
C LEU A 196 5.31 0.66 -2.31
N GLY A 197 5.09 0.53 -3.61
CA GLY A 197 4.03 1.25 -4.28
C GLY A 197 3.39 0.47 -5.41
N THR A 198 2.24 1.00 -5.82
CA THR A 198 1.47 0.50 -6.97
C THR A 198 1.28 1.61 -7.96
N ILE A 199 1.32 1.22 -9.23
CA ILE A 199 1.01 2.10 -10.34
C ILE A 199 -0.37 1.67 -10.84
N THR A 200 -1.35 2.56 -10.75
CA THR A 200 -2.67 2.32 -11.33
C THR A 200 -2.70 2.93 -12.73
N SER A 201 -2.95 2.09 -13.74
CA SER A 201 -2.98 2.49 -15.15
C SER A 201 -4.36 2.37 -15.76
N LEU A 202 -4.65 3.24 -16.72
CA LEU A 202 -5.82 3.12 -17.59
C LEU A 202 -5.39 2.61 -18.97
N GLY A 203 -6.03 1.54 -19.40
CA GLY A 203 -5.85 0.97 -20.73
C GLY A 203 -7.15 1.01 -21.54
N VAL A 204 -7.02 0.88 -22.86
CA VAL A 204 -8.18 0.73 -23.75
C VAL A 204 -8.38 -0.75 -24.08
N SER A 205 -9.54 -1.30 -23.74
CA SER A 205 -9.88 -2.69 -24.07
C SER A 205 -9.75 -2.96 -25.57
N ASN A 206 -9.12 -4.08 -25.95
CA ASN A 206 -8.98 -4.46 -27.36
C ASN A 206 -10.34 -4.70 -28.03
N ALA A 207 -11.32 -5.15 -27.26
CA ALA A 207 -12.69 -5.41 -27.72
C ALA A 207 -13.54 -4.13 -27.86
N SER A 208 -13.05 -2.96 -27.43
CA SER A 208 -13.83 -1.72 -27.51
C SER A 208 -14.17 -1.35 -28.96
N LYS A 209 -15.43 -0.96 -29.18
CA LYS A 209 -15.91 -0.37 -30.44
C LYS A 209 -15.72 1.15 -30.49
N LYS A 210 -15.25 1.77 -29.39
CA LYS A 210 -15.07 3.22 -29.22
C LYS A 210 -13.62 3.51 -28.78
N LYS A 211 -12.65 2.96 -29.52
CA LYS A 211 -11.22 3.03 -29.14
C LYS A 211 -10.69 4.45 -29.06
N ASP A 212 -11.08 5.32 -30.00
CA ASP A 212 -10.62 6.71 -30.05
C ASP A 212 -11.15 7.51 -28.85
N ALA A 213 -12.48 7.52 -28.66
CA ALA A 213 -13.08 8.19 -27.51
C ALA A 213 -12.58 7.64 -26.15
N ALA A 214 -12.34 6.33 -26.06
CA ALA A 214 -11.73 5.74 -24.86
C ALA A 214 -10.29 6.23 -24.67
N PHE A 215 -9.50 6.33 -25.74
CA PHE A 215 -8.15 6.88 -25.67
C PHE A 215 -8.14 8.35 -25.29
N ASP A 216 -9.06 9.16 -25.81
CA ASP A 216 -9.20 10.58 -25.44
C ASP A 216 -9.43 10.73 -23.93
N PHE A 217 -10.29 9.88 -23.36
CA PHE A 217 -10.50 9.85 -21.92
C PHE A 217 -9.25 9.39 -21.16
N VAL A 218 -8.55 8.35 -21.63
CA VAL A 218 -7.27 7.92 -21.04
C VAL A 218 -6.26 9.07 -21.05
N LYS A 219 -6.08 9.76 -22.18
CA LYS A 219 -5.18 10.91 -22.34
C LYS A 219 -5.55 12.06 -21.40
N PHE A 220 -6.84 12.38 -21.27
CA PHE A 220 -7.33 13.39 -20.33
C PHE A 220 -6.99 13.05 -18.88
N VAL A 221 -7.36 11.85 -18.42
CA VAL A 221 -7.17 11.43 -17.02
C VAL A 221 -5.69 11.31 -16.66
N THR A 222 -4.87 10.86 -17.60
CA THR A 222 -3.44 10.61 -17.37
C THR A 222 -2.57 11.82 -17.65
N GLY A 223 -3.09 12.85 -18.32
CA GLY A 223 -2.39 14.10 -18.60
C GLY A 223 -2.38 15.10 -17.44
N PRO A 224 -1.79 16.30 -17.64
CA PRO A 224 -1.62 17.31 -16.58
C PRO A 224 -2.93 17.75 -15.91
N GLU A 225 -4.01 17.92 -16.68
CA GLU A 225 -5.32 18.31 -16.14
C GLU A 225 -5.89 17.23 -15.22
N GLY A 226 -5.89 15.98 -15.68
CA GLY A 226 -6.29 14.82 -14.88
C GLY A 226 -5.45 14.69 -13.61
N ALA A 227 -4.13 14.86 -13.70
CA ALA A 227 -3.23 14.83 -12.55
C ALA A 227 -3.58 15.89 -11.51
N GLN A 228 -3.91 17.13 -11.92
CA GLN A 228 -4.36 18.17 -11.00
C GLN A 228 -5.70 17.84 -10.34
N ILE A 229 -6.66 17.27 -11.09
CA ILE A 229 -7.95 16.83 -10.54
C ILE A 229 -7.72 15.73 -9.50
N ILE A 230 -6.90 14.73 -9.82
CA ILE A 230 -6.54 13.63 -8.91
C ILE A 230 -5.87 14.17 -7.64
N ALA A 231 -4.90 15.08 -7.76
CA ALA A 231 -4.21 15.69 -6.62
C ALA A 231 -5.17 16.42 -5.68
N LYS A 232 -6.18 17.13 -6.21
CA LYS A 232 -7.21 17.83 -5.40
C LYS A 232 -8.09 16.87 -4.59
N THR A 233 -8.17 15.61 -4.97
CA THR A 233 -8.85 14.57 -4.17
C THR A 233 -8.04 14.13 -2.96
N GLY A 234 -6.74 14.47 -2.88
CA GLY A 234 -5.80 13.93 -1.89
C GLY A 234 -5.12 12.63 -2.35
N THR A 235 -5.24 12.30 -3.64
CA THR A 235 -4.62 11.13 -4.27
C THR A 235 -3.35 11.52 -5.00
N ILE A 236 -2.36 10.63 -5.07
CA ILE A 236 -1.05 10.91 -5.68
C ILE A 236 -1.09 10.56 -7.18
N PRO A 237 -1.09 11.55 -8.10
CA PRO A 237 -1.01 11.29 -9.53
C PRO A 237 0.30 10.61 -9.93
N SER A 238 0.29 9.91 -11.06
CA SER A 238 1.51 9.29 -11.61
C SER A 238 2.45 10.28 -12.29
N ILE A 239 1.96 11.44 -12.73
CA ILE A 239 2.81 12.53 -13.22
C ILE A 239 3.64 13.05 -12.05
N LYS A 240 4.95 13.15 -12.26
CA LYS A 240 5.89 13.62 -11.24
C LYS A 240 5.92 15.15 -11.26
N ASP A 241 5.30 15.77 -10.26
CA ASP A 241 5.28 17.21 -10.08
C ASP A 241 5.45 17.55 -8.59
N SER A 242 6.42 18.40 -8.26
CA SER A 242 6.69 18.84 -6.89
C SER A 242 5.53 19.61 -6.25
N GLU A 243 4.65 20.23 -7.05
CA GLU A 243 3.46 20.92 -6.55
C GLU A 243 2.39 19.97 -6.03
N VAL A 244 2.38 18.70 -6.47
CA VAL A 244 1.40 17.68 -6.04
C VAL A 244 1.42 17.48 -4.53
N VAL A 245 2.62 17.41 -3.92
CA VAL A 245 2.76 17.25 -2.47
C VAL A 245 2.18 18.46 -1.74
N LYS A 246 2.41 19.68 -2.25
CA LYS A 246 1.85 20.91 -1.68
C LYS A 246 0.32 20.92 -1.77
N ILE A 247 -0.24 20.52 -2.92
CA ILE A 247 -1.68 20.44 -3.13
C ILE A 247 -2.32 19.49 -2.12
N ILE A 248 -1.78 18.27 -1.99
CA ILE A 248 -2.30 17.25 -1.07
C ILE A 248 -2.19 17.74 0.38
N ALA A 249 -1.04 18.26 0.78
CA ALA A 249 -0.81 18.77 2.14
C ALA A 249 -1.63 20.02 2.48
N SER A 250 -2.10 20.77 1.48
CA SER A 250 -2.96 21.95 1.65
C SER A 250 -4.46 21.61 1.71
N LYS A 251 -4.83 20.35 1.45
CA LYS A 251 -6.24 19.93 1.42
C LYS A 251 -6.86 20.05 2.83
N PRO A 252 -8.04 20.69 2.97
CA PRO A 252 -8.79 20.64 4.23
C PRO A 252 -8.99 19.20 4.69
N GLY A 253 -8.71 18.93 5.98
CA GLY A 253 -8.76 17.59 6.57
C GLY A 253 -7.45 16.78 6.47
N PHE A 254 -6.46 17.21 5.69
CA PHE A 254 -5.11 16.65 5.76
C PHE A 254 -4.43 17.05 7.09
N PRO A 255 -3.63 16.18 7.73
CA PRO A 255 -2.96 16.49 9.00
C PRO A 255 -2.00 17.67 8.86
N SER A 256 -2.08 18.63 9.79
CA SER A 256 -1.29 19.86 9.72
C SER A 256 0.15 19.74 10.25
N ASP A 257 0.49 18.64 10.90
CA ASP A 257 1.83 18.41 11.46
C ASP A 257 2.89 18.18 10.37
N GLN A 258 4.12 18.60 10.67
CA GLN A 258 5.24 18.49 9.74
C GLN A 258 5.56 17.03 9.41
N GLY A 259 5.46 16.12 10.39
CA GLY A 259 5.71 14.69 10.20
C GLY A 259 4.85 14.08 9.09
N SER A 260 3.55 14.38 9.07
CA SER A 260 2.62 13.91 8.03
C SER A 260 2.93 14.48 6.65
N ARG A 261 3.44 15.71 6.57
CA ARG A 261 3.88 16.32 5.29
C ARG A 261 5.15 15.66 4.77
N ASP A 262 6.09 15.39 5.66
CA ASP A 262 7.35 14.72 5.34
C ASP A 262 7.13 13.26 4.94
N ALA A 263 6.07 12.62 5.43
CA ALA A 263 5.68 11.26 5.04
C ALA A 263 5.23 11.15 3.57
N LEU A 264 4.83 12.27 2.94
CA LEU A 264 4.55 12.30 1.50
C LEU A 264 5.83 12.27 0.65
N GLN A 265 6.99 12.53 1.26
CA GLN A 265 8.29 12.51 0.59
C GLN A 265 8.97 11.15 0.82
N VAL A 266 8.98 10.34 -0.24
CA VAL A 266 9.61 9.01 -0.23
C VAL A 266 11.07 9.10 -0.65
N ALA A 267 11.94 8.33 0.00
CA ALA A 267 13.35 8.22 -0.37
C ALA A 267 13.53 7.26 -1.56
N LYS A 268 12.79 6.15 -1.57
CA LYS A 268 12.81 5.13 -2.62
C LYS A 268 11.48 4.39 -2.65
N THR A 269 11.01 4.00 -3.83
CA THR A 269 9.81 3.18 -3.98
C THR A 269 10.12 1.96 -4.84
N TYR A 270 9.81 0.77 -4.34
CA TYR A 270 9.79 -0.46 -5.15
C TYR A 270 8.35 -0.82 -5.52
N LEU A 271 8.15 -1.56 -6.61
CA LEU A 271 6.82 -2.07 -6.95
C LEU A 271 6.44 -3.21 -6.00
N GLU A 272 5.19 -3.21 -5.51
CA GLU A 272 4.66 -4.36 -4.75
C GLU A 272 4.76 -5.66 -5.54
N MET A 273 4.61 -5.55 -6.86
CA MET A 273 4.65 -6.63 -7.82
C MET A 273 5.42 -6.16 -9.05
N PRO A 274 6.71 -6.53 -9.18
CA PRO A 274 7.45 -6.26 -10.40
C PRO A 274 6.76 -6.90 -11.61
N LEU A 275 7.01 -6.34 -12.81
CA LEU A 275 6.54 -6.96 -14.05
C LEU A 275 7.12 -8.37 -14.18
N HIS A 276 6.22 -9.32 -14.37
CA HIS A 276 6.56 -10.71 -14.66
C HIS A 276 5.43 -11.32 -15.48
N GLU A 277 5.75 -12.07 -16.54
CA GLU A 277 4.73 -12.68 -17.41
C GLU A 277 3.80 -13.66 -16.66
N ARG A 278 4.33 -14.29 -15.60
CA ARG A 278 3.61 -15.20 -14.71
C ARG A 278 3.08 -14.56 -13.42
N ALA A 279 3.12 -13.23 -13.32
CA ALA A 279 2.71 -12.49 -12.11
C ALA A 279 1.36 -12.98 -11.57
N GLY A 280 0.33 -13.09 -12.42
CA GLY A 280 -1.00 -13.54 -11.99
C GLY A 280 -1.04 -14.96 -11.39
N GLU A 281 -0.25 -15.90 -11.92
CA GLU A 281 -0.16 -17.26 -11.36
C GLU A 281 0.59 -17.27 -10.02
N ILE A 282 1.66 -16.48 -9.91
CA ILE A 282 2.42 -16.31 -8.66
C ILE A 282 1.50 -15.72 -7.58
N GLU A 283 0.72 -14.69 -7.92
CA GLU A 283 -0.19 -14.04 -6.98
C GLU A 283 -1.23 -15.00 -6.40
N VAL A 284 -1.79 -15.90 -7.22
CA VAL A 284 -2.72 -16.94 -6.75
C VAL A 284 -2.07 -17.82 -5.68
N VAL A 285 -0.85 -18.31 -5.93
CA VAL A 285 -0.11 -19.14 -4.98
C VAL A 285 0.17 -18.36 -3.69
N LEU A 286 0.73 -17.15 -3.80
CA LEU A 286 1.10 -16.36 -2.63
C LEU A 286 -0.11 -15.99 -1.77
N ASN A 287 -1.26 -15.68 -2.37
CA ASN A 287 -2.49 -15.37 -1.65
C ASN A 287 -3.05 -16.60 -0.93
N GLN A 288 -3.12 -17.75 -1.62
CA GLN A 288 -3.60 -18.99 -1.01
C GLN A 288 -2.75 -19.37 0.20
N VAL A 289 -1.43 -19.37 0.04
CA VAL A 289 -0.53 -19.82 1.12
C VAL A 289 -0.47 -18.78 2.24
N HIS A 290 -0.59 -17.48 1.94
CA HIS A 290 -0.78 -16.45 2.96
C HIS A 290 -2.00 -16.72 3.83
N ASP A 291 -3.15 -17.04 3.22
CA ASP A 291 -4.38 -17.38 3.96
C ASP A 291 -4.17 -18.60 4.86
N GLU A 292 -3.50 -19.65 4.36
CA GLU A 292 -3.21 -20.87 5.15
C GLU A 292 -2.27 -20.58 6.34
N ILE A 293 -1.25 -19.75 6.18
CA ILE A 293 -0.35 -19.34 7.28
C ILE A 293 -1.11 -18.49 8.30
N MET A 294 -1.81 -17.44 7.87
CA MET A 294 -2.44 -16.47 8.77
C MET A 294 -3.63 -17.04 9.56
N THR A 295 -4.21 -18.13 9.06
CA THR A 295 -5.25 -18.92 9.76
C THR A 295 -4.67 -20.03 10.64
N ASN A 296 -3.34 -20.20 10.70
CA ASN A 296 -2.63 -21.29 11.38
C ASN A 296 -2.99 -22.70 10.86
N ASN A 297 -3.49 -22.81 9.61
CA ASN A 297 -3.75 -24.12 8.99
C ASN A 297 -2.45 -24.84 8.60
N ILE A 298 -1.38 -24.09 8.38
CA ILE A 298 -0.01 -24.59 8.20
C ILE A 298 0.98 -23.75 9.01
N SER A 299 2.14 -24.30 9.32
CA SER A 299 3.24 -23.55 9.93
C SER A 299 3.86 -22.56 8.93
N ILE A 300 4.52 -21.52 9.43
CA ILE A 300 5.26 -20.55 8.60
C ILE A 300 6.26 -21.29 7.71
N ASP A 301 7.07 -22.18 8.27
CA ASP A 301 8.09 -22.93 7.51
C ASP A 301 7.47 -23.80 6.40
N ALA A 302 6.36 -24.49 6.69
CA ALA A 302 5.66 -25.29 5.68
C ALA A 302 5.04 -24.40 4.58
N GLY A 303 4.50 -23.24 4.95
CA GLY A 303 3.95 -22.28 4.01
C GLY A 303 5.02 -21.68 3.10
N LEU A 304 6.15 -21.23 3.64
CA LEU A 304 7.24 -20.71 2.82
C LEU A 304 7.83 -21.78 1.90
N ALA A 305 7.99 -23.03 2.38
CA ALA A 305 8.38 -24.14 1.52
C ALA A 305 7.37 -24.41 0.40
N LYS A 306 6.06 -24.32 0.69
CA LYS A 306 5.00 -24.46 -0.32
C LYS A 306 5.01 -23.33 -1.34
N MET A 307 5.23 -22.08 -0.92
CA MET A 307 5.42 -20.94 -1.82
C MET A 307 6.62 -21.18 -2.75
N ASN A 308 7.76 -21.61 -2.20
CA ASN A 308 8.97 -21.91 -2.98
C ASN A 308 8.69 -22.98 -4.05
N ASP A 309 8.16 -24.14 -3.64
CA ASP A 309 7.89 -25.26 -4.55
C ASP A 309 6.92 -24.89 -5.68
N GLN A 310 5.80 -24.24 -5.34
CA GLN A 310 4.77 -23.95 -6.33
C GLN A 310 5.17 -22.82 -7.27
N VAL A 311 5.82 -21.75 -6.77
CA VAL A 311 6.28 -20.67 -7.63
C VAL A 311 7.43 -21.11 -8.52
N GLN A 312 8.39 -21.90 -8.02
CA GLN A 312 9.46 -22.44 -8.88
C GLN A 312 8.90 -23.28 -10.04
N LYS A 313 7.84 -24.07 -9.80
CA LYS A 313 7.14 -24.81 -10.88
C LYS A 313 6.45 -23.89 -11.89
N ILE A 314 6.00 -22.71 -11.47
CA ILE A 314 5.42 -21.70 -12.39
C ILE A 314 6.55 -21.07 -13.22
N LEU A 315 7.66 -20.70 -12.58
CA LEU A 315 8.81 -20.08 -13.22
C LEU A 315 9.56 -21.02 -14.18
N ALA A 316 9.45 -22.34 -13.99
CA ALA A 316 10.07 -23.34 -14.85
C ALA A 316 9.30 -23.65 -16.16
N LYS A 317 8.14 -23.04 -16.38
CA LYS A 317 7.29 -23.24 -17.57
C LYS A 317 7.55 -22.17 -18.63
#